data_AF-A0AAI9Y2P2-F1
#
_entry.id   AF-A0AAI9Y2P2-F1
#
_cell.length_a   1.000
_cell.length_b   1.000
_cell.length_c   1.000
_cell.angle_alpha   90.00
_cell.angle_beta   90.00
_cell.angle_gamma   90.00
#
_symmetry.space_group_name_H-M   'P 1'
#
loop_
_entity.id
_entity.type
_entity.pdbx_description
1 polymer ?
#
loop_
_entity_poly.entity_id
_entity_poly.type
_entity_poly.pdbx_seq_one_letter_code
_entity_poly.pdbx_strand_id
1 'polypeptide(L)'
;MTAFLKTFALAFLLIQGAQSKDHSSHNCCLLTAEGWIPRNDWTKAVCEERWGSVATFDGVKCIQKPGNVISGEDFFTACKLYGYINGYQQWERGAGYRGTCS
;
A
#
# COMPACT_ATOMS: atom_id res chain seq x y z
N MET A 1 -51.64 -15.75 18.36
CA MET A 1 -50.72 -15.84 17.21
C MET A 1 -50.40 -14.43 16.73
N THR A 2 -49.13 -14.22 16.35
CA THR A 2 -48.58 -13.08 15.58
C THR A 2 -48.76 -11.69 16.20
N ALA A 3 -47.71 -11.01 16.68
CA ALA A 3 -46.68 -10.46 15.81
C ALA A 3 -45.32 -10.28 16.52
N PHE A 4 -44.46 -11.29 16.45
CA PHE A 4 -43.02 -11.17 16.74
C PHE A 4 -42.27 -11.16 15.42
N LEU A 5 -42.41 -10.13 14.58
CA LEU A 5 -41.76 -10.18 13.26
C LEU A 5 -41.55 -8.82 12.59
N LYS A 6 -41.01 -7.81 13.29
CA LYS A 6 -40.60 -6.54 12.63
C LYS A 6 -39.33 -5.85 13.15
N THR A 7 -38.43 -6.54 13.86
CA THR A 7 -37.24 -5.86 14.44
C THR A 7 -35.88 -6.38 13.96
N PHE A 8 -35.82 -7.44 13.16
CA PHE A 8 -34.53 -8.02 12.74
C PHE A 8 -33.92 -7.42 11.46
N ALA A 9 -34.65 -6.60 10.70
CA ALA A 9 -34.15 -6.07 9.43
C ALA A 9 -33.27 -4.81 9.57
N LEU A 10 -33.30 -4.10 10.71
CA LEU A 10 -32.54 -2.84 10.88
C LEU A 10 -31.12 -3.04 11.44
N ALA A 11 -30.76 -4.24 11.90
CA ALA A 11 -29.41 -4.50 12.43
C ALA A 11 -28.39 -4.85 11.34
N PHE A 12 -28.83 -5.21 10.12
CA PHE A 12 -27.95 -5.61 9.02
C PHE A 12 -27.42 -4.45 8.17
N LEU A 13 -27.91 -3.23 8.36
CA LEU A 13 -27.56 -2.06 7.52
C LEU A 13 -26.49 -1.14 8.11
N LEU A 14 -25.89 -1.50 9.26
CA LEU A 14 -24.85 -0.69 9.91
C LEU A 14 -23.45 -1.31 9.90
N ILE A 15 -23.24 -2.43 9.19
CA ILE A 15 -21.88 -2.84 8.84
C ILE A 15 -21.45 -2.01 7.62
N GLN A 16 -21.35 -0.69 7.81
CA GLN A 16 -20.48 0.13 6.99
C GLN A 16 -19.08 -0.36 7.31
N GLY A 17 -18.61 -1.32 6.50
CA GLY A 17 -17.24 -1.76 6.51
C GLY A 17 -16.37 -0.52 6.37
N ALA A 18 -15.77 -0.11 7.47
CA ALA A 18 -14.45 0.51 7.42
C ALA A 18 -13.56 -0.54 6.77
N GLN A 19 -13.53 -0.58 5.42
CA GLN A 19 -12.52 -1.31 4.69
C GLN A 19 -11.21 -0.69 5.16
N SER A 20 -10.57 -1.33 6.14
CA SER A 20 -9.18 -1.07 6.46
C SER A 20 -8.45 -1.12 5.12
N LYS A 21 -7.85 0.00 4.73
CA LYS A 21 -7.11 0.08 3.47
C LYS A 21 -6.10 -1.08 3.52
N ASP A 22 -6.22 -2.02 2.59
CA ASP A 22 -5.26 -3.10 2.44
C ASP A 22 -3.85 -2.52 2.23
N HIS A 23 -3.04 -2.62 3.28
CA HIS A 23 -1.64 -2.19 3.33
C HIS A 23 -0.69 -3.40 3.21
N SER A 24 -1.17 -4.53 2.70
CA SER A 24 -0.35 -5.71 2.46
C SER A 24 0.59 -5.57 1.25
N SER A 25 0.35 -4.56 0.40
CA SER A 25 1.12 -4.29 -0.81
C SER A 25 1.56 -2.84 -0.91
N HIS A 26 2.85 -2.64 -1.22
CA HIS A 26 3.51 -1.33 -1.19
C HIS A 26 4.20 -1.04 -2.53
N ASN A 27 4.34 0.23 -2.90
CA ASN A 27 5.09 0.66 -4.08
C ASN A 27 5.77 2.01 -3.84
N CYS A 28 6.92 2.23 -4.47
CA CYS A 28 7.56 3.54 -4.48
C CYS A 28 6.85 4.48 -5.46
N CYS A 29 6.91 5.76 -5.15
CA CYS A 29 6.24 6.82 -5.88
C CYS A 29 7.16 8.01 -6.13
N LEU A 30 6.97 8.65 -7.28
CA LEU A 30 7.66 9.88 -7.66
C LEU A 30 6.65 10.93 -8.10
N LEU A 31 6.78 12.15 -7.59
CA LEU A 31 6.08 13.32 -8.07
C LEU A 31 6.77 13.83 -9.34
N THR A 32 5.98 13.96 -10.40
CA THR A 32 6.38 14.46 -11.71
C THR A 32 5.48 15.64 -12.10
N ALA A 33 5.68 16.20 -13.29
CA ALA A 33 4.80 17.25 -13.81
C ALA A 33 3.36 16.73 -14.01
N GLU A 34 3.21 15.42 -14.26
CA GLU A 34 1.95 14.70 -14.43
C GLU A 34 1.30 14.30 -13.08
N GLY A 35 1.97 14.60 -11.96
CA GLY A 35 1.56 14.23 -10.61
C GLY A 35 2.33 13.03 -10.06
N TRP A 36 1.77 12.41 -9.02
CA TRP A 36 2.37 11.26 -8.37
C TRP A 36 2.21 9.98 -9.19
N ILE A 37 3.32 9.38 -9.62
CA ILE A 37 3.34 8.16 -10.42
C ILE A 37 4.10 7.03 -9.70
N PRO A 38 3.70 5.76 -9.91
CA PRO A 38 4.48 4.62 -9.42
C PRO A 38 5.85 4.53 -10.09
N ARG A 39 6.89 4.20 -9.31
CA ARG A 39 8.23 3.88 -9.79
C ARG A 39 8.53 2.41 -9.59
N ASN A 40 8.12 1.60 -10.55
CA ASN A 40 8.20 0.14 -10.46
C ASN A 40 9.64 -0.37 -10.38
N ASP A 41 10.58 0.32 -11.02
CA ASP A 41 12.02 0.06 -10.91
C ASP A 41 12.52 0.23 -9.47
N TRP A 42 12.07 1.30 -8.79
CA TRP A 42 12.40 1.54 -7.39
C TRP A 42 11.70 0.54 -6.47
N THR A 43 10.42 0.27 -6.72
CA THR A 43 9.66 -0.73 -5.95
C THR A 43 10.35 -2.08 -6.02
N LYS A 44 10.83 -2.49 -7.20
CA LYS A 44 11.55 -3.76 -7.36
C LYS A 44 12.81 -3.79 -6.50
N ALA A 45 13.71 -2.81 -6.67
CA ALA A 45 14.97 -2.76 -5.95
C ALA A 45 14.75 -2.73 -4.43
N VAL A 46 13.90 -1.83 -3.95
CA VAL A 46 13.56 -1.70 -2.53
C VAL A 46 12.93 -2.97 -1.97
N CYS A 47 12.03 -3.63 -2.71
CA CYS A 47 11.41 -4.88 -2.30
C CYS A 47 12.42 -6.03 -2.21
N GLU A 48 13.22 -6.23 -3.25
CA GLU A 48 14.18 -7.33 -3.34
C GLU A 48 15.30 -7.18 -2.31
N GLU A 49 15.86 -5.98 -2.15
CA GLU A 49 16.99 -5.73 -1.24
C GLU A 49 16.61 -5.88 0.23
N ARG A 50 15.43 -5.41 0.62
CA ARG A 50 15.07 -5.26 2.04
C ARG A 50 14.02 -6.26 2.52
N TRP A 51 13.17 -6.76 1.61
CA TRP A 51 12.04 -7.63 1.95
C TRP A 51 11.94 -8.91 1.10
N GLY A 52 12.92 -9.25 0.26
CA GLY A 52 12.84 -10.42 -0.64
C GLY A 52 12.56 -11.77 0.07
N SER A 53 12.93 -11.90 1.35
CA SER A 53 12.60 -13.07 2.17
C SER A 53 11.12 -13.14 2.56
N VAL A 54 10.46 -12.01 2.78
CA VAL A 54 9.10 -11.89 3.34
C VAL A 54 8.06 -11.31 2.39
N ALA A 55 8.46 -10.93 1.18
CA ALA A 55 7.62 -10.32 0.16
C ALA A 55 8.04 -10.74 -1.25
N THR A 56 7.17 -10.49 -2.23
CA THR A 56 7.41 -10.76 -3.64
C THR A 56 7.03 -9.54 -4.46
N PHE A 57 7.87 -9.17 -5.43
CA PHE A 57 7.55 -8.13 -6.40
C PHE A 57 6.71 -8.70 -7.56
N ASP A 58 5.56 -8.10 -7.87
CA ASP A 58 4.63 -8.57 -8.92
C ASP A 58 4.82 -7.85 -10.29
N GLY A 59 5.83 -6.98 -10.40
CA GLY A 59 6.02 -6.09 -11.55
C GLY A 59 5.60 -4.64 -11.28
N VAL A 60 4.83 -4.40 -10.21
CA VAL A 60 4.34 -3.06 -9.81
C VAL A 60 4.50 -2.81 -8.31
N LYS A 61 4.25 -3.84 -7.49
CA LYS A 61 4.08 -3.75 -6.03
C LYS A 61 4.97 -4.79 -5.34
N CYS A 62 5.41 -4.44 -4.14
CA CYS A 62 5.97 -5.37 -3.17
C CYS A 62 4.84 -5.96 -2.32
N ILE A 63 4.51 -7.24 -2.52
CA ILE A 63 3.38 -7.92 -1.88
C ILE A 63 3.90 -8.78 -0.73
N GLN A 64 3.34 -8.59 0.47
CA GLN A 64 3.65 -9.41 1.64
C GLN A 64 3.32 -10.89 1.39
N LYS A 65 4.24 -11.79 1.73
CA LYS A 65 3.94 -13.24 1.80
C LYS A 65 3.02 -13.49 2.99
N PRO A 66 2.13 -14.51 2.92
CA PRO A 66 1.24 -14.84 4.02
C PRO A 66 1.96 -14.95 5.37
N GLY A 67 1.39 -14.35 6.42
CA GLY A 67 1.96 -14.35 7.77
C GLY A 67 3.10 -13.35 8.02
N ASN A 68 3.50 -12.56 7.01
CA ASN A 68 4.51 -11.52 7.17
C ASN A 68 3.88 -10.13 7.15
N VAL A 69 4.61 -9.15 7.67
CA VAL A 69 4.20 -7.74 7.69
C VAL A 69 5.34 -6.88 7.16
N ILE A 70 5.01 -5.98 6.23
CA ILE A 70 5.89 -4.87 5.83
C ILE A 70 5.27 -3.59 6.41
N SER A 71 6.03 -2.90 7.26
CA SER A 71 5.64 -1.57 7.73
C SER A 71 5.62 -0.59 6.57
N GLY A 72 4.50 0.12 6.41
CA GLY A 72 4.36 1.14 5.38
C GLY A 72 5.26 2.36 5.61
N GLU A 73 5.53 2.70 6.87
CA GLU A 73 6.46 3.78 7.21
C GLU A 73 7.91 3.42 6.86
N ASP A 74 8.31 2.17 7.13
CA ASP A 74 9.64 1.68 6.76
C ASP A 74 9.79 1.59 5.24
N PHE A 75 8.73 1.17 4.54
CA PHE A 75 8.69 1.14 3.08
C PHE A 75 8.78 2.54 2.48
N PHE A 76 8.01 3.49 3.02
CA PHE A 76 8.07 4.90 2.65
C PHE A 76 9.48 5.47 2.82
N THR A 77 10.11 5.21 3.97
CA THR A 77 11.48 5.64 4.26
C THR A 77 12.47 5.04 3.26
N ALA A 78 12.34 3.73 2.95
CA ALA A 78 13.20 3.08 1.96
C ALA A 78 13.04 3.70 0.56
N CYS A 79 11.82 3.96 0.10
CA CYS A 79 11.58 4.61 -1.19
C CYS A 79 12.17 6.03 -1.24
N LYS A 80 12.07 6.81 -0.15
CA LYS A 80 12.68 8.15 -0.08
C LYS A 80 14.20 8.11 -0.13
N LEU A 81 14.81 7.14 0.55
CA LEU A 81 16.26 6.93 0.50
C LEU A 81 16.70 6.49 -0.91
N TYR A 82 15.99 5.54 -1.52
CA TYR A 82 16.32 5.07 -2.86
C TYR A 82 16.23 6.22 -3.88
N GLY A 83 15.17 7.02 -3.83
CA GLY A 83 15.05 8.20 -4.69
C GLY A 83 16.11 9.29 -4.42
N TYR A 84 16.61 9.41 -3.19
CA TYR A 84 17.75 10.30 -2.85
C TYR A 84 19.01 9.89 -3.59
N ILE A 85 19.35 8.61 -3.52
CA ILE A 85 20.51 8.05 -4.20
C ILE A 85 20.39 8.24 -5.72
N ASN A 86 19.16 8.27 -6.25
CA ASN A 86 18.86 8.53 -7.65
C ASN A 86 18.70 10.02 -8.01
N GLY A 87 19.03 10.95 -7.10
CA GLY A 87 19.13 12.39 -7.39
C GLY A 87 17.84 13.20 -7.27
N TYR A 88 16.77 12.63 -6.71
CA TYR A 88 15.48 13.32 -6.57
C TYR A 88 15.37 14.10 -5.26
N GLN A 89 14.56 15.14 -5.24
CA GLN A 89 14.34 16.02 -4.09
C GLN A 89 13.42 15.38 -3.03
N GLN A 90 13.45 15.90 -1.81
CA GLN A 90 12.69 15.33 -0.69
C GLN A 90 11.19 15.29 -0.91
N TRP A 91 10.63 16.32 -1.54
CA TRP A 91 9.20 16.42 -1.84
C TRP A 91 8.78 15.59 -3.07
N GLU A 92 9.74 15.14 -3.87
CA GLU A 92 9.43 14.37 -5.08
C GLU A 92 9.23 12.88 -4.78
N ARG A 93 9.69 12.39 -3.64
CA ARG A 93 9.79 10.94 -3.39
C ARG A 93 8.83 10.52 -2.30
N GLY A 94 8.19 9.37 -2.51
CA GLY A 94 7.31 8.78 -1.51
C GLY A 94 7.05 7.31 -1.78
N ALA A 95 6.00 6.81 -1.15
CA ALA A 95 5.46 5.49 -1.37
C ALA A 95 3.94 5.55 -1.35
N GLY A 96 3.33 4.51 -1.89
CA GLY A 96 1.90 4.28 -1.81
C GLY A 96 1.61 2.79 -1.70
N TYR A 97 0.34 2.46 -1.84
CA TYR A 97 -0.16 1.11 -1.62
C TYR A 97 -0.91 0.63 -2.84
N ARG A 98 -0.96 -0.69 -3.03
CA ARG A 98 -1.77 -1.31 -4.08
C ARG A 98 -1.46 -0.78 -5.50
N GLY A 99 -0.25 -0.29 -5.74
CA GLY A 99 0.19 0.28 -7.03
C GLY A 99 -0.31 1.69 -7.30
N THR A 100 -0.83 2.40 -6.28
CA THR A 100 -1.24 3.81 -6.40
C THR A 100 -0.29 4.70 -5.61
N CYS A 101 -0.32 6.00 -5.88
CA CYS A 101 0.53 7.01 -5.23
C CYS A 101 -0.31 8.13 -4.60
N SER A 102 -1.43 7.74 -3.99
CA SER A 102 -2.50 8.58 -3.44
C SER A 102 -2.43 8.71 -1.93
#